data_AF-A0A521UBJ5-F1
#
_entry.id   AF-A0A521UBJ5-F1
#
_cell.length_a   1.000
_cell.length_b   1.000
_cell.length_c   1.000
_cell.angle_alpha   90.00
_cell.angle_beta   90.00
_cell.angle_gamma   90.00
#
_symmetry.space_group_name_H-M   'P 1'
#
loop_
_entity.id
_entity.type
_entity.pdbx_description
1 polymer ?
#
loop_
_entity_poly.entity_id
_entity_poly.type
_entity_poly.pdbx_seq_one_letter_code
_entity_poly.pdbx_strand_id
1 'polypeptide(L)'
;MGAARLLALSLLVGCATTGATSTPIPVDAQPAWDRCRPSLVSWCHGVANGDPPHERECLDDAARQYAVAATAAARQQYLASHGCAP
;
A
#
# COMPACT_ATOMS: atom_id res chain seq x y z
N MET A 1 42.72 -22.67 35.48
CA MET A 1 42.47 -21.23 35.23
C MET A 1 41.99 -21.13 33.78
N GLY A 2 40.68 -21.23 33.58
CA GLY A 2 40.05 -21.31 32.26
C GLY A 2 39.80 -19.92 31.69
N ALA A 3 40.28 -19.68 30.47
CA ALA A 3 40.27 -18.40 29.80
C ALA A 3 38.85 -17.93 29.45
N ALA A 4 38.61 -16.64 29.73
CA ALA A 4 37.43 -15.89 29.37
C ALA A 4 37.19 -15.88 27.85
N ARG A 5 36.05 -16.39 27.42
CA ARG A 5 35.51 -16.22 26.05
C ARG A 5 33.99 -16.14 26.11
N LEU A 6 33.48 -14.97 26.49
CA LEU A 6 32.09 -14.59 26.27
C LEU A 6 32.11 -13.29 25.45
N LEU A 7 32.39 -13.43 24.15
CA LEU A 7 32.12 -12.40 23.15
C LEU A 7 30.61 -12.42 22.89
N ALA A 8 29.87 -11.68 23.71
CA ALA A 8 28.47 -11.38 23.45
C ALA A 8 28.41 -10.35 22.30
N LEU A 9 28.37 -10.83 21.05
CA LEU A 9 27.94 -10.03 19.92
C LEU A 9 26.44 -9.78 20.08
N SER A 10 26.09 -8.67 20.72
CA SER A 10 24.73 -8.13 20.71
C SER A 10 24.44 -7.62 19.29
N LEU A 11 23.90 -8.50 18.44
CA LEU A 11 23.22 -8.13 17.21
C LEU A 11 22.04 -7.22 17.56
N LEU A 12 22.28 -5.91 17.47
CA LEU A 12 21.23 -4.91 17.33
C LEU A 12 20.57 -5.14 15.96
N VAL A 13 19.62 -6.09 15.91
CA VAL A 13 18.61 -6.14 14.86
C VAL A 13 17.72 -4.92 15.09
N GLY A 14 18.15 -3.79 14.55
CA GLY A 14 17.29 -2.63 14.40
C GLY A 14 16.12 -3.04 13.52
N CYS A 15 14.96 -3.27 14.14
CA CYS A 15 13.68 -3.17 13.43
C CYS A 15 13.59 -1.73 12.92
N ALA A 16 14.12 -1.49 11.72
CA ALA A 16 13.68 -0.37 10.91
C ALA A 16 12.23 -0.68 10.53
N THR A 17 11.31 -0.37 11.44
CA THR A 17 9.92 -0.11 11.09
C THR A 17 9.96 1.12 10.21
N THR A 18 10.19 0.90 8.92
CA THR A 18 9.95 1.89 7.88
C THR A 18 8.46 2.16 7.95
N GLY A 19 8.08 3.14 8.77
CA GLY A 19 6.71 3.61 8.86
C GLY A 19 6.33 4.02 7.44
N ALA A 20 5.51 3.19 6.79
CA ALA A 20 5.02 3.46 5.46
C ALA A 20 4.32 4.81 5.53
N THR A 21 5.01 5.86 5.10
CA THR A 21 4.42 7.18 5.01
C THR A 21 3.47 7.09 3.83
N SER A 22 2.17 7.02 4.11
CA SER A 22 1.16 6.97 3.06
C SER A 22 1.32 8.20 2.17
N THR A 23 1.81 8.00 0.95
CA THR A 23 1.91 9.07 -0.05
C THR A 23 0.50 9.57 -0.34
N PRO A 24 0.18 10.84 -0.05
CA PRO A 24 -1.16 11.35 -0.32
C PRO A 24 -1.40 11.36 -1.84
N ILE A 25 -2.64 11.07 -2.24
CA ILE A 25 -3.04 11.17 -3.64
C ILE A 25 -2.96 12.65 -4.06
N PRO A 26 -2.33 12.97 -5.21
CA PRO A 26 -2.27 14.34 -5.71
C PRO A 26 -3.65 14.97 -5.92
N VAL A 27 -3.77 16.28 -5.66
CA VAL A 27 -5.06 17.00 -5.72
C VAL A 27 -5.74 16.92 -7.09
N ASP A 28 -4.96 16.93 -8.17
CA ASP A 28 -5.45 16.78 -9.55
C ASP A 28 -6.00 15.38 -9.84
N ALA A 29 -5.54 14.37 -9.10
CA ALA A 29 -5.94 12.98 -9.27
C ALA A 29 -7.08 12.55 -8.33
N GLN A 30 -7.31 13.30 -7.25
CA GLN A 30 -8.32 13.01 -6.23
C GLN A 30 -9.74 12.78 -6.79
N PRO A 31 -10.27 13.60 -7.73
CA PRO A 31 -11.63 13.42 -8.22
C PRO A 31 -11.85 12.11 -8.97
N ALA A 32 -10.84 11.63 -9.69
CA ALA A 32 -10.90 10.36 -10.40
C ALA A 32 -10.83 9.18 -9.43
N TRP A 33 -9.95 9.27 -8.42
CA TRP A 33 -9.87 8.29 -7.34
C TRP A 33 -11.21 8.15 -6.61
N ASP A 34 -11.80 9.26 -6.16
CA ASP A 34 -13.04 9.24 -5.38
C ASP A 34 -14.21 8.65 -6.18
N ARG A 35 -14.29 8.95 -7.48
CA ARG A 35 -15.28 8.37 -8.39
C ARG A 35 -15.12 6.85 -8.51
N CYS A 36 -13.88 6.36 -8.57
CA CYS A 36 -13.57 4.95 -8.73
C CYS A 36 -13.50 4.16 -7.40
N ARG A 37 -13.51 4.86 -6.26
CA ARG A 37 -13.39 4.25 -4.93
C ARG A 37 -14.39 3.10 -4.69
N PRO A 38 -15.68 3.19 -5.08
CA PRO A 38 -16.60 2.06 -4.91
C PRO A 38 -16.19 0.80 -5.68
N SER A 39 -15.69 0.94 -6.91
CA SER A 39 -15.18 -0.19 -7.70
C SER A 39 -13.95 -0.82 -7.05
N LEU A 40 -13.03 0.02 -6.55
CA LEU A 40 -11.84 -0.43 -5.83
C LEU A 40 -12.19 -1.16 -4.53
N VAL A 41 -13.19 -0.66 -3.78
CA VAL A 41 -13.71 -1.35 -2.58
C VAL A 41 -14.29 -2.71 -2.94
N SER A 42 -15.11 -2.79 -4.00
CA SER A 42 -15.68 -4.06 -4.45
C SER A 42 -14.60 -5.04 -4.93
N TRP A 43 -13.56 -4.56 -5.60
CA TRP A 43 -12.43 -5.37 -6.01
C TRP A 43 -11.64 -5.88 -4.79
N CYS A 44 -11.32 -5.00 -3.84
CA CYS A 44 -10.63 -5.37 -2.61
C CYS A 44 -11.42 -6.37 -1.76
N HIS A 45 -12.74 -6.22 -1.69
CA HIS A 45 -13.62 -7.20 -1.04
C HIS A 45 -13.46 -8.59 -1.65
N GLY A 46 -13.42 -8.67 -2.99
CA GLY A 46 -13.19 -9.94 -3.69
C GLY A 46 -11.80 -10.53 -3.44
N VAL A 47 -10.75 -9.71 -3.47
CA VAL A 47 -9.36 -10.16 -3.23
C VAL A 47 -9.18 -10.62 -1.78
N ALA A 48 -9.77 -9.91 -0.83
CA ALA A 48 -9.70 -10.20 0.59
C ALA A 48 -10.68 -11.30 1.05
N ASN A 49 -11.52 -11.83 0.16
CA ASN A 49 -12.58 -12.80 0.50
C ASN A 49 -13.52 -12.30 1.62
N GLY A 50 -13.78 -10.99 1.66
CA GLY A 50 -14.60 -10.36 2.68
C GLY A 50 -13.95 -10.13 4.04
N ASP A 51 -12.63 -10.31 4.16
CA ASP A 51 -11.91 -10.05 5.40
C ASP A 51 -11.61 -8.54 5.59
N PRO A 52 -12.19 -7.86 6.61
CA PRO A 52 -12.06 -6.41 6.74
C PRO A 52 -10.63 -5.87 6.93
N PRO A 53 -9.72 -6.49 7.72
CA PRO A 53 -8.35 -6.00 7.77
C PRO A 53 -7.63 -6.08 6.42
N HIS A 54 -7.79 -7.18 5.67
CA HIS A 54 -7.17 -7.31 4.35
C HIS A 54 -7.80 -6.38 3.30
N GLU A 55 -9.10 -6.07 3.39
CA GLU A 55 -9.75 -5.08 2.52
C GLU A 55 -9.15 -3.69 2.70
N ARG A 56 -8.91 -3.28 3.96
CA ARG A 56 -8.30 -1.98 4.26
C ARG A 56 -6.87 -1.92 3.74
N GLU A 57 -6.09 -2.97 3.99
CA GLU A 57 -4.71 -3.08 3.46
C GLU A 57 -4.70 -3.00 1.93
N CYS A 58 -5.62 -3.71 1.26
CA CYS A 58 -5.78 -3.65 -0.18
C CYS A 58 -6.10 -2.22 -0.69
N LEU A 59 -7.01 -1.50 -0.03
CA LEU A 59 -7.36 -0.13 -0.41
C LEU A 59 -6.22 0.86 -0.18
N ASP A 60 -5.49 0.71 0.92
CA ASP A 60 -4.32 1.53 1.22
C ASP A 60 -3.21 1.29 0.20
N ASP A 61 -2.99 0.04 -0.19
CA ASP A 61 -2.04 -0.35 -1.24
C ASP A 61 -2.45 0.24 -2.59
N ALA A 62 -3.74 0.18 -2.92
CA ALA A 62 -4.26 0.76 -4.15
C ALA A 62 -4.07 2.29 -4.18
N ALA A 63 -4.34 2.97 -3.06
CA ALA A 63 -4.14 4.41 -2.94
C ALA A 63 -2.67 4.78 -3.14
N ARG A 64 -1.74 4.02 -2.54
CA ARG A 64 -0.29 4.25 -2.72
C ARG A 64 0.15 4.04 -4.15
N GLN A 65 -0.27 2.93 -4.78
CA GLN A 65 0.06 2.65 -6.19
C GLN A 65 -0.49 3.71 -7.13
N TYR A 66 -1.72 4.16 -6.90
CA TYR A 66 -2.34 5.24 -7.67
C TYR A 66 -1.61 6.59 -7.49
N ALA A 67 -1.24 6.93 -6.25
CA ALA A 67 -0.56 8.18 -5.92
C ALA A 67 0.81 8.30 -6.61
N VAL A 68 1.57 7.19 -6.67
CA VAL A 68 2.92 7.18 -7.26
C VAL A 68 2.93 7.02 -8.78
N ALA A 69 1.79 6.73 -9.42
CA ALA A 69 1.70 6.67 -10.87
C ALA A 69 2.04 8.04 -11.47
N ALA A 70 3.04 8.06 -12.37
CA ALA A 70 3.69 9.29 -12.83
C ALA A 70 2.82 10.17 -13.74
N THR A 71 1.81 9.60 -14.40
CA THR A 71 0.99 10.32 -15.39
C THR A 71 -0.49 10.07 -15.17
N ALA A 72 -1.32 11.01 -15.64
CA ALA A 72 -2.77 10.83 -15.65
C ALA A 72 -3.18 9.58 -16.45
N ALA A 73 -2.49 9.27 -17.55
CA ALA A 73 -2.76 8.06 -18.33
C ALA A 73 -2.48 6.77 -17.54
N ALA A 74 -1.35 6.71 -16.81
CA ALA A 74 -1.02 5.57 -15.96
C ALA A 74 -2.05 5.38 -14.83
N ARG A 75 -2.50 6.49 -14.24
CA ARG A 75 -3.58 6.50 -13.23
C ARG A 75 -4.90 5.97 -13.79
N GLN A 76 -5.28 6.39 -15.00
CA GLN A 76 -6.50 5.90 -15.64
C GLN A 76 -6.40 4.41 -15.98
N GLN A 77 -5.26 3.96 -16.49
CA GLN A 77 -5.01 2.53 -16.75
C GLN A 77 -5.08 1.70 -15.47
N TYR A 78 -4.52 2.21 -14.37
CA TYR A 78 -4.62 1.59 -13.06
C TYR A 78 -6.08 1.45 -12.62
N LEU A 79 -6.88 2.51 -12.69
CA LEU A 79 -8.29 2.46 -12.31
C LEU A 79 -9.09 1.49 -13.21
N ALA A 80 -8.82 1.49 -14.51
CA ALA A 80 -9.46 0.58 -15.48
C ALA A 80 -9.16 -0.89 -15.20
N SER A 81 -7.93 -1.24 -14.83
CA SER A 81 -7.58 -2.62 -14.50
C SER A 81 -8.24 -3.14 -13.21
N HIS A 82 -8.79 -2.24 -12.39
CA HIS A 82 -9.47 -2.55 -11.14
C HIS A 82 -10.99 -2.30 -11.23
N GLY A 83 -11.54 -2.34 -12.46
CA GLY A 83 -12.98 -2.33 -12.70
C GLY A 83 -13.62 -0.94 -12.66
N CYS A 84 -12.84 0.14 -12.67
CA CYS A 84 -13.38 1.47 -12.89
C CYS A 84 -13.39 1.82 -14.37
N ALA A 85 -14.57 1.86 -14.98
CA ALA A 85 -14.71 2.36 -16.34
C ALA A 85 -14.58 3.90 -16.35
N PRO A 86 -13.86 4.49 -17.35
CA PRO A 86 -13.72 5.93 -17.49
C PRO A 86 -15.03 6.65 -17.83
#